data_AF-A0A0A2C5N4-F1
#
_entry.id   AF-A0A0A2C5N4-F1
#
_cell.length_a   1.000
_cell.length_b   1.000
_cell.length_c   1.000
_cell.angle_alpha   90.00
_cell.angle_beta   90.00
_cell.angle_gamma   90.00
#
_symmetry.space_group_name_H-M   'P 1'
#
loop_
_entity.id
_entity.type
_entity.pdbx_description
1 polymer ?
#
loop_
_entity_poly.entity_id
_entity_poly.type
_entity_poly.pdbx_seq_one_letter_code
_entity_poly.pdbx_strand_id
1 'polypeptide(L)'
;MIHGLLWLPLLMAFILIASLGWIERRRQNLYLVWAKGSELAKLDGTGAARLKAGILCWSSFEAGSFKEEATFEVKKLEMVELMALSSGEAPLTKESEGRCRLRLVGSGREIDVPFSDAERARQWMEKLMSRARCDL
;
A
#
# COMPACT_ATOMS: atom_id res chain seq x y z
N MET A 1 -1.13 -47.30 -22.24
CA MET A 1 -0.50 -46.15 -22.93
C MET A 1 -1.19 -44.82 -22.55
N ILE A 2 -1.29 -44.49 -21.26
CA ILE A 2 -2.01 -43.28 -20.76
C ILE A 2 -1.06 -42.32 -20.01
N HIS A 3 0.17 -42.78 -19.70
CA HIS A 3 1.11 -42.03 -18.84
C HIS A 3 1.74 -40.81 -19.54
N GLY A 4 1.83 -40.78 -20.87
CA GLY A 4 2.34 -39.61 -21.61
C GLY A 4 1.35 -38.45 -21.69
N LEU A 5 0.04 -38.71 -21.55
CA LEU A 5 -1.00 -37.68 -21.67
C LEU A 5 -1.10 -36.80 -20.42
N LEU A 6 -0.72 -37.32 -19.24
CA LEU A 6 -0.66 -36.56 -17.98
C LEU A 6 0.52 -35.59 -17.90
N TRP A 7 1.55 -35.80 -18.72
CA TRP A 7 2.75 -34.95 -18.70
C TRP A 7 2.51 -33.59 -19.37
N LEU A 8 1.68 -33.57 -20.42
CA LEU A 8 1.34 -32.37 -21.17
C LEU A 8 0.57 -31.31 -20.35
N PRO A 9 -0.49 -31.64 -19.58
CA PRO A 9 -1.14 -30.68 -18.69
C PRO A 9 -0.24 -30.28 -17.51
N LEU A 10 0.63 -31.18 -17.03
CA LEU A 10 1.55 -30.87 -15.94
C LEU A 10 2.61 -29.85 -16.37
N LEU A 11 3.12 -29.99 -17.58
CA LEU A 11 4.05 -29.02 -18.18
C LEU A 11 3.36 -27.67 -18.41
N MET A 12 2.10 -27.68 -18.85
CA MET A 12 1.31 -26.45 -18.98
C MET A 12 1.11 -25.75 -17.63
N ALA A 13 0.76 -26.49 -16.58
CA ALA A 13 0.65 -25.96 -15.22
C ALA A 13 1.97 -25.36 -14.73
N PHE A 14 3.10 -26.01 -15.01
CA PHE A 14 4.43 -25.51 -14.66
C PHE A 14 4.74 -24.17 -15.35
N ILE A 15 4.45 -24.06 -16.65
CA ILE A 15 4.65 -22.80 -17.41
C ILE A 15 3.75 -21.68 -16.86
N LEU A 16 2.51 -21.99 -16.48
CA LEU A 16 1.59 -21.02 -15.88
C LEU A 16 2.11 -20.52 -14.53
N ILE A 17 2.52 -21.42 -13.64
CA ILE A 17 3.05 -21.06 -12.31
C ILE A 17 4.36 -20.26 -12.47
N ALA A 18 5.25 -20.65 -13.38
CA ALA A 18 6.49 -19.93 -13.66
C ALA A 18 6.21 -18.51 -14.20
N SER A 19 5.22 -18.36 -15.08
CA SER A 19 4.80 -17.05 -15.59
C SER A 19 4.19 -16.17 -14.51
N LEU A 20 3.34 -16.73 -13.64
CA LEU A 20 2.79 -16.06 -12.46
C LEU A 20 3.90 -15.60 -11.51
N GLY A 21 4.88 -16.46 -11.25
CA GLY A 21 6.06 -16.12 -10.44
C GLY A 21 6.89 -14.97 -11.03
N TRP A 22 7.03 -14.92 -12.36
CA TRP A 22 7.73 -13.83 -13.05
C TRP A 22 7.00 -12.49 -12.92
N ILE A 23 5.67 -12.50 -13.03
CA ILE A 23 4.84 -11.31 -12.87
C ILE A 23 4.96 -10.76 -11.44
N GLU A 24 4.89 -11.65 -10.43
CA GLU A 24 5.03 -11.26 -9.03
C GLU A 24 6.41 -10.67 -8.75
N ARG A 25 7.47 -11.29 -9.28
CA ARG A 25 8.85 -10.81 -9.13
C ARG A 25 9.05 -9.43 -9.77
N ARG A 26 8.46 -9.19 -10.95
CA ARG A 26 8.50 -7.88 -11.61
C ARG A 26 7.83 -6.81 -10.75
N ARG A 27 6.66 -7.11 -10.17
CA ARG A 27 5.92 -6.18 -9.30
C ARG A 27 6.71 -5.85 -8.04
N GLN A 28 7.29 -6.85 -7.40
CA GLN A 28 8.12 -6.65 -6.20
C GLN A 28 9.36 -5.81 -6.52
N ASN A 29 10.02 -6.04 -7.65
CA ASN A 29 11.20 -5.26 -8.03
C ASN A 29 10.86 -3.78 -8.30
N LEU A 30 9.75 -3.52 -8.99
CA LEU A 30 9.25 -2.15 -9.19
C LEU A 30 8.99 -1.45 -7.86
N TYR A 31 8.33 -2.14 -6.91
CA TYR A 31 8.10 -1.60 -5.58
C TYR A 31 9.41 -1.35 -4.82
N LEU A 32 10.35 -2.30 -4.85
CA LEU A 32 11.64 -2.15 -4.18
C LEU A 32 12.41 -0.94 -4.68
N VAL A 33 12.44 -0.72 -6.00
CA VAL A 33 13.09 0.45 -6.60
C VAL A 33 12.36 1.73 -6.22
N TRP A 34 11.02 1.73 -6.26
CA TRP A 34 10.21 2.90 -5.90
C TRP A 34 10.28 3.25 -4.40
N ALA A 35 10.32 2.25 -3.52
CA ALA A 35 10.44 2.41 -2.08
C ALA A 35 11.88 2.67 -1.62
N LYS A 36 12.89 2.52 -2.49
CA LYS A 36 14.30 2.66 -2.12
C LYS A 36 14.60 4.04 -1.55
N GLY A 37 15.18 4.06 -0.34
CA GLY A 37 15.52 5.29 0.38
C GLY A 37 14.31 5.98 1.02
N SER A 38 13.16 5.32 1.08
CA SER A 38 11.99 5.79 1.83
C SER A 38 12.13 5.33 3.28
N GLU A 39 11.76 6.20 4.21
CA GLU A 39 11.75 5.92 5.64
C GLU A 39 10.59 4.97 5.97
N LEU A 40 9.42 5.23 5.39
CA LEU A 40 8.25 4.36 5.45
C LEU A 40 7.83 4.02 4.03
N ALA A 41 7.52 2.76 3.76
CA ALA A 41 6.91 2.37 2.50
C ALA A 41 5.84 1.30 2.75
N LYS A 42 4.80 1.35 1.93
CA LYS A 42 3.64 0.48 1.98
C LYS A 42 3.29 0.07 0.55
N LEU A 43 2.95 -1.20 0.40
CA LEU A 43 2.33 -1.75 -0.81
C LEU A 43 1.10 -2.58 -0.38
N ASP A 44 -0.07 -2.18 -0.88
CA ASP A 44 -1.35 -2.86 -0.66
C ASP A 44 -2.09 -3.04 -1.99
N GLY A 45 -3.17 -3.84 -1.97
CA GLY A 45 -4.02 -4.05 -3.14
C GLY A 45 -4.70 -2.78 -3.64
N THR A 46 -4.73 -1.72 -2.83
CA THR A 46 -5.30 -0.40 -3.18
C THR A 46 -4.26 0.58 -3.74
N GLY A 47 -2.96 0.32 -3.59
CA GLY A 47 -1.89 1.21 -4.03
C GLY A 47 -0.66 1.19 -3.12
N ALA A 48 0.26 2.12 -3.33
CA ALA A 48 1.51 2.25 -2.60
C ALA A 48 1.66 3.63 -1.96
N ALA A 49 2.11 3.67 -0.71
CA ALA A 49 2.45 4.90 0.01
C ALA A 49 3.94 4.87 0.38
N ARG A 50 4.65 6.00 0.26
CA ARG A 50 6.01 6.13 0.78
C ARG A 50 6.20 7.47 1.46
N LEU A 51 6.96 7.47 2.55
CA LEU A 51 7.50 8.65 3.20
C LEU A 51 8.99 8.73 2.89
N LYS A 52 9.42 9.81 2.27
CA LYS A 52 10.83 10.04 1.93
C LYS A 52 11.20 11.49 2.19
N ALA A 53 12.17 11.72 3.07
CA ALA A 53 12.68 13.05 3.40
C ALA A 53 11.56 13.99 3.89
N GLY A 54 10.67 13.47 4.74
CA GLY A 54 9.52 14.22 5.24
C GLY A 54 8.40 14.46 4.21
N ILE A 55 8.51 13.91 2.99
CA ILE A 55 7.47 13.99 1.97
C ILE A 55 6.79 12.63 1.83
N LEU A 56 5.50 12.59 2.11
CA LEU A 56 4.64 11.45 1.89
C LEU A 56 4.05 11.49 0.47
N CYS A 57 4.38 10.50 -0.36
CA CYS A 57 3.79 10.30 -1.68
C CYS A 57 2.85 9.09 -1.66
N TRP A 58 1.67 9.25 -2.23
CA TRP A 58 0.73 8.18 -2.53
C TRP A 58 0.71 7.91 -4.04
N SER A 59 0.71 6.63 -4.40
CA SER A 59 0.65 6.21 -5.79
C SER A 59 -0.31 5.04 -5.98
N SER A 60 -1.17 5.13 -6.98
CA SER A 60 -2.00 4.00 -7.41
C SER A 60 -1.20 3.10 -8.35
N PHE A 61 -1.55 1.81 -8.40
CA PHE A 61 -0.93 0.87 -9.33
C PHE A 61 -1.78 0.82 -10.61
N GLU A 62 -1.32 1.48 -11.67
CA GLU A 62 -2.02 1.55 -12.96
C GLU A 62 -1.10 1.01 -14.06
N ALA A 63 -1.60 0.04 -14.85
CA ALA A 63 -0.94 -0.53 -16.03
C ALA A 63 0.53 -0.99 -15.84
N GLY A 64 0.90 -1.47 -14.65
CA GLY A 64 2.27 -1.94 -14.36
C GLY A 64 3.25 -0.83 -13.96
N SER A 65 2.75 0.36 -13.61
CA SER A 65 3.53 1.48 -13.11
C SER A 65 2.89 2.09 -11.85
N PHE A 66 3.69 2.79 -11.05
CA PHE A 66 3.20 3.60 -9.93
C PHE A 66 2.87 5.00 -10.46
N LYS A 67 1.59 5.36 -10.43
CA LYS A 67 1.13 6.69 -10.77
C LYS A 67 0.98 7.50 -9.50
N GLU A 68 1.73 8.58 -9.36
CA GLU A 68 1.64 9.45 -8.19
C GLU A 68 0.31 10.22 -8.22
N GLU A 69 -0.50 10.01 -7.19
CA GLU A 69 -1.84 10.59 -7.09
C GLU A 69 -1.85 11.80 -6.15
N ALA A 70 -1.07 11.73 -5.06
CA ALA A 70 -1.04 12.79 -4.05
C ALA A 70 0.30 12.83 -3.32
N THR A 71 0.70 14.03 -2.92
CA THR A 71 1.92 14.27 -2.13
C THR A 71 1.59 15.20 -0.97
N PHE A 72 2.12 14.87 0.21
CA PHE A 72 1.90 15.57 1.48
C PHE A 72 3.22 15.79 2.20
N GLU A 73 3.43 16.96 2.77
CA GLU A 73 4.60 17.21 3.62
C GLU A 73 4.27 16.84 5.07
N VAL A 74 5.00 15.91 5.66
CA VAL A 74 4.77 15.45 7.04
C VAL A 74 4.98 16.55 8.07
N LYS A 75 5.82 17.56 7.79
CA LYS A 75 5.96 18.75 8.64
C LYS A 75 4.67 19.54 8.79
N LYS A 76 3.78 19.44 7.80
CA LYS A 76 2.48 20.09 7.76
C LYS A 76 1.38 19.21 8.34
N LEU A 77 1.69 18.02 8.82
CA LEU A 77 0.73 17.07 9.36
C LEU A 77 0.25 17.53 10.74
N GLU A 78 -1.03 17.83 10.85
CA GLU A 78 -1.66 18.25 12.11
C GLU A 78 -2.38 17.08 12.76
N MET A 79 -3.06 16.26 11.96
CA MET A 79 -3.86 15.14 12.45
C MET A 79 -3.88 13.97 11.48
N VAL A 80 -3.99 12.76 12.03
CA VAL A 80 -4.18 11.52 11.28
C VAL A 80 -5.41 10.80 11.82
N GLU A 81 -6.37 10.52 10.96
CA GLU A 81 -7.61 9.84 11.31
C GLU A 81 -7.77 8.55 10.52
N LEU A 82 -8.21 7.49 11.20
CA LEU A 82 -8.49 6.20 10.59
C LEU A 82 -10.00 6.04 10.37
N MET A 83 -10.44 6.03 9.11
CA MET A 83 -11.86 5.95 8.73
C MET A 83 -12.21 4.63 8.02
N ALA A 84 -13.38 4.07 8.32
CA ALA A 84 -13.87 2.85 7.67
C ALA A 84 -14.31 3.17 6.25
N LEU A 85 -14.00 2.31 5.27
CA LEU A 85 -14.55 2.47 3.92
C LEU A 85 -16.06 2.11 3.89
N SER A 86 -16.49 1.22 4.78
CA SER A 86 -17.85 0.65 4.79
C SER A 86 -18.86 1.38 5.67
N SER A 87 -18.44 2.31 6.54
CA SER A 87 -19.31 2.80 7.64
C SER A 87 -19.60 4.31 7.61
N GLY A 88 -19.34 5.00 6.49
CA GLY A 88 -19.50 6.45 6.43
C GLY A 88 -18.53 7.19 7.36
N GLU A 89 -18.85 8.43 7.72
CA GLU A 89 -18.05 9.34 8.57
C GLU A 89 -17.78 8.86 10.02
N ALA A 90 -18.04 7.59 10.34
CA ALA A 90 -17.79 7.05 11.67
C ALA A 90 -16.32 6.62 11.83
N PRO A 91 -15.63 7.03 12.92
CA PRO A 91 -14.29 6.55 13.24
C PRO A 91 -14.30 5.02 13.44
N LEU A 92 -13.28 4.33 12.91
CA LEU A 92 -13.15 2.88 13.04
C LEU A 92 -13.02 2.46 14.51
N THR A 93 -14.02 1.76 15.02
CA THR A 93 -13.88 0.98 16.26
C THR A 93 -12.82 -0.12 16.09
N LYS A 94 -12.15 -0.50 17.18
CA LYS A 94 -11.03 -1.47 17.18
C LYS A 94 -11.39 -2.81 16.50
N GLU A 95 -12.66 -3.18 16.51
CA GLU A 95 -13.20 -4.47 16.05
C GLU A 95 -13.53 -4.52 14.54
N SER A 96 -13.41 -3.42 13.80
CA SER A 96 -13.67 -3.44 12.37
C SER A 96 -12.45 -3.96 11.58
N GLU A 97 -12.58 -5.18 11.06
CA GLU A 97 -11.65 -5.80 10.11
C GLU A 97 -12.14 -5.52 8.68
N GLY A 98 -11.35 -4.81 7.86
CA GLY A 98 -11.72 -4.56 6.47
C GLY A 98 -11.00 -3.39 5.78
N ARG A 99 -11.53 -3.00 4.61
CA ARG A 99 -11.03 -1.86 3.84
C ARG A 99 -11.22 -0.57 4.64
N CYS A 100 -10.15 0.20 4.76
CA CYS A 100 -10.09 1.44 5.54
C CYS A 100 -9.43 2.54 4.71
N ARG A 101 -9.55 3.79 5.14
CA ARG A 101 -8.77 4.90 4.61
C ARG A 101 -8.16 5.68 5.77
N LEU A 102 -6.92 6.09 5.58
CA LEU A 102 -6.22 6.95 6.53
C LEU A 102 -6.29 8.38 5.98
N ARG A 103 -7.02 9.25 6.68
CA ARG A 103 -7.13 10.65 6.32
C ARG A 103 -6.03 11.42 7.05
N LEU A 104 -5.19 12.06 6.26
CA LEU A 104 -4.10 12.91 6.73
C LEU A 104 -4.56 14.35 6.54
N VAL A 105 -4.64 15.09 7.63
CA VAL A 105 -5.10 16.48 7.64
C VAL A 105 -3.94 17.38 8.04
N GLY A 106 -3.70 18.42 7.25
CA GLY A 106 -2.85 19.51 7.69
C GLY A 106 -2.55 20.57 6.64
N SER A 107 -2.24 21.79 7.11
CA SER A 107 -2.09 23.00 6.29
C SER A 107 -3.27 23.25 5.34
N GLY A 108 -4.48 22.95 5.80
CA GLY A 108 -5.72 23.10 5.01
C GLY A 108 -5.84 22.12 3.84
N ARG A 109 -5.01 21.07 3.80
CA ARG A 109 -5.10 19.98 2.83
C ARG A 109 -5.42 18.69 3.53
N GLU A 110 -6.23 17.87 2.87
CA GLU A 110 -6.64 16.57 3.36
C GLU A 110 -6.33 15.53 2.29
N ILE A 111 -5.67 14.44 2.68
CA ILE A 111 -5.32 13.36 1.78
C ILE A 111 -5.83 12.04 2.37
N ASP A 112 -6.60 11.33 1.56
CA ASP A 112 -7.11 10.01 1.90
C ASP A 112 -6.20 8.93 1.29
N VAL A 113 -5.55 8.15 2.16
CA VAL A 113 -4.74 7.00 1.76
C VAL A 113 -5.56 5.73 1.97
N PRO A 114 -5.98 5.01 0.92
CA PRO A 114 -6.75 3.78 1.07
C PRO A 114 -5.88 2.60 1.54
N PHE A 115 -6.43 1.79 2.44
CA PHE A 115 -5.86 0.57 3.00
C PHE A 115 -6.80 -0.61 2.77
N SER A 116 -6.23 -1.76 2.41
CA SER A 116 -6.99 -3.01 2.31
C SER A 116 -7.32 -3.59 3.69
N ASP A 117 -6.56 -3.22 4.71
CA ASP A 117 -6.61 -3.79 6.06
C ASP A 117 -6.44 -2.71 7.15
N ALA A 118 -7.25 -2.81 8.20
CA ALA A 118 -7.31 -1.84 9.30
C ALA A 118 -6.09 -1.92 10.24
N GLU A 119 -5.61 -3.12 10.55
CA GLU A 119 -4.45 -3.36 11.41
C GLU A 119 -3.18 -2.78 10.79
N ARG A 120 -2.95 -3.05 9.49
CA ARG A 120 -1.85 -2.46 8.73
C ARG A 120 -1.94 -0.94 8.71
N ALA A 121 -3.15 -0.38 8.59
CA ALA A 121 -3.37 1.06 8.64
C ALA A 121 -2.99 1.67 10.00
N ARG A 122 -3.37 1.02 11.12
CA ARG A 122 -3.00 1.44 12.48
C ARG A 122 -1.50 1.41 12.70
N GLN A 123 -0.84 0.31 12.33
CA GLN A 123 0.62 0.19 12.47
C GLN A 123 1.36 1.23 11.63
N TRP A 124 0.84 1.53 10.43
CA TRP A 124 1.44 2.52 9.56
C TRP A 124 1.24 3.94 10.09
N MET A 125 0.05 4.25 10.62
CA MET A 125 -0.26 5.50 11.31
C MET A 125 0.64 5.72 12.53
N GLU A 126 0.82 4.72 13.38
CA GLU A 126 1.68 4.80 14.57
C GLU A 126 3.14 5.09 14.18
N LYS A 127 3.65 4.38 13.15
CA LYS A 127 4.99 4.64 12.60
C LYS A 127 5.13 6.03 12.00
N LEU A 128 4.09 6.52 11.34
CA LEU A 128 4.06 7.88 10.78
C LEU A 128 4.09 8.94 11.89
N MET A 129 3.23 8.80 12.91
CA MET A 129 3.19 9.72 14.06
C MET A 129 4.50 9.71 14.85
N SER A 130 5.10 8.55 15.07
CA SER A 130 6.39 8.43 15.73
C SER A 130 7.49 9.18 14.98
N ARG A 131 7.47 9.18 13.65
CA ARG A 131 8.47 9.88 12.83
C ARG A 131 8.20 11.37 12.71
N ALA A 132 6.93 11.76 12.55
CA ALA A 132 6.54 13.16 12.55
C ALA A 132 6.96 13.87 13.85
N ARG A 133 6.91 13.17 15.00
CA ARG A 133 7.38 13.69 16.29
C ARG A 133 8.91 13.77 16.44
N CYS A 134 9.68 12.99 15.70
CA CYS A 134 11.14 13.00 15.78
C CYS A 134 11.81 14.05 14.86
N ASP A 135 11.07 14.63 13.91
CA ASP A 135 11.55 15.69 13.00
C ASP A 135 11.22 17.11 13.50
N LEU A 136 10.63 17.21 14.70
CA LEU A 136 10.35 18.43 15.47
C LEU A 136 11.45 18.70 16.49
#